data_AF-A0A1H8AUX4-F1
#
_entry.id   AF-A0A1H8AUX4-F1
#
_cell.length_a   1.000
_cell.length_b   1.000
_cell.length_c   1.000
_cell.angle_alpha   90.00
_cell.angle_beta   90.00
_cell.angle_gamma   90.00
#
_symmetry.space_group_name_H-M   'P 1'
#
loop_
_entity.id
_entity.type
_entity.pdbx_description
1 polymer ?
#
loop_
_entity_poly.entity_id
_entity_poly.type
_entity_poly.pdbx_seq_one_letter_code
_entity_poly.pdbx_strand_id
1 'polypeptide(L)'
;MKQVNTLFRSLQSFICRKEISEILEMVDYRDPARKFTVQELLKYWIASSIEKWSGFRDSEDKMKSHTDLVAVDYSTLSKKA
;
A
#
# COMPACT_ATOMS: atom_id res chain seq x y z
N MET A 1 14.53 2.59 13.67
CA MET A 1 13.33 1.80 13.32
C MET A 1 12.07 2.15 14.13
N LYS A 2 12.11 2.48 15.44
CA LYS A 2 10.89 2.79 16.22
C LYS A 2 10.05 3.98 15.69
N GLN A 3 10.67 5.13 15.37
CA GLN A 3 9.92 6.33 14.92
C GLN A 3 9.22 6.15 13.55
N VAL A 4 9.90 5.48 12.61
CA VAL A 4 9.36 5.13 11.28
C VAL A 4 8.08 4.30 11.42
N ASN A 5 8.05 3.40 12.39
CA ASN A 5 6.91 2.52 12.64
C ASN A 5 5.70 3.30 13.23
N THR A 6 5.94 4.28 14.11
CA THR A 6 4.86 5.14 14.64
C THR A 6 4.23 5.99 13.54
N LEU A 7 5.05 6.67 12.72
CA LEU A 7 4.53 7.48 11.61
C LEU A 7 3.75 6.64 10.60
N PHE A 8 4.28 5.47 10.23
CA PHE A 8 3.62 4.53 9.33
C PHE A 8 2.26 4.10 9.85
N ARG A 9 2.18 3.66 11.12
CA ARG A 9 0.92 3.24 11.76
C ARG A 9 -0.09 4.38 11.91
N SER A 10 0.38 5.58 12.25
CA SER A 10 -0.46 6.77 12.31
C SER A 10 -1.05 7.10 10.94
N LEU A 11 -0.25 7.06 9.87
CA LEU A 11 -0.74 7.32 8.51
C LEU A 11 -1.71 6.24 8.02
N GLN A 12 -1.45 4.97 8.37
CA GLN A 12 -2.38 3.88 8.07
C GLN A 12 -3.75 4.04 8.74
N SER A 13 -3.84 4.73 9.89
CA SER A 13 -5.12 4.97 10.57
C SER A 13 -6.08 5.85 9.76
N PHE A 14 -5.56 6.65 8.82
CA PHE A 14 -6.36 7.44 7.87
C PHE A 14 -6.84 6.61 6.66
N ILE A 15 -6.41 5.36 6.51
CA ILE A 15 -6.79 4.48 5.40
C ILE A 15 -8.04 3.67 5.79
N CYS A 16 -9.19 4.34 5.91
CA CYS A 16 -10.44 3.70 6.26
C CYS A 16 -11.02 2.93 5.06
N ARG A 17 -11.36 1.64 5.27
CA ARG A 17 -11.98 0.80 4.21
C ARG A 17 -13.28 1.38 3.68
N LYS A 18 -14.10 1.95 4.56
CA LYS A 18 -15.39 2.50 4.18
C LYS A 18 -15.22 3.70 3.25
N GLU A 19 -14.37 4.65 3.63
CA GLU A 19 -14.10 5.86 2.84
C GLU A 19 -13.48 5.51 1.49
N ILE A 20 -12.56 4.53 1.45
CA ILE A 20 -12.00 4.04 0.18
C ILE A 20 -13.10 3.46 -0.70
N SER A 21 -13.95 2.59 -0.17
CA SER A 21 -15.05 2.01 -0.96
C SER A 21 -15.99 3.08 -1.51
N GLU A 22 -16.32 4.10 -0.71
CA GLU A 22 -17.14 5.23 -1.14
C GLU A 22 -16.45 6.02 -2.27
N ILE A 23 -15.15 6.29 -2.16
CA ILE A 23 -14.38 6.97 -3.21
C ILE A 23 -14.34 6.13 -4.49
N LEU A 24 -14.10 4.82 -4.38
CA LEU A 24 -14.06 3.92 -5.53
C LEU A 24 -15.39 3.87 -6.27
N GLU A 25 -16.50 3.87 -5.53
CA GLU A 25 -17.86 3.95 -6.09
C GLU A 25 -18.10 5.31 -6.78
N MET A 26 -17.69 6.41 -6.15
CA MET A 26 -17.82 7.76 -6.72
C MET A 26 -17.09 7.92 -8.07
N VAL A 27 -16.00 7.20 -8.29
CA VAL A 27 -15.22 7.24 -9.54
C VAL A 27 -15.51 6.08 -10.49
N ASP A 28 -16.54 5.27 -10.21
CA ASP A 28 -16.89 4.06 -10.95
C ASP A 28 -15.70 3.08 -11.16
N TYR A 29 -14.81 3.02 -10.16
CA TYR A 29 -13.67 2.12 -10.19
C TYR A 29 -13.97 0.84 -9.40
N ARG A 30 -13.97 -0.29 -10.11
CA ARG A 30 -14.08 -1.61 -9.48
C ARG A 30 -12.70 -2.21 -9.25
N ASP A 31 -12.31 -2.38 -7.99
CA ASP A 31 -11.08 -3.09 -7.64
C ASP A 31 -11.20 -4.61 -7.93
N PRO A 32 -10.47 -5.17 -8.91
CA PRO A 32 -10.58 -6.58 -9.26
C PRO A 32 -9.76 -7.49 -8.34
N ALA A 33 -8.84 -6.92 -7.55
CA ALA A 33 -7.86 -7.69 -6.81
C ALA A 33 -8.42 -8.19 -5.47
N ARG A 34 -8.30 -9.49 -5.21
CA ARG A 34 -8.72 -10.09 -3.93
C ARG A 34 -7.71 -9.93 -2.81
N LYS A 35 -6.40 -9.92 -3.15
CA LYS A 35 -5.29 -9.90 -2.17
C LYS A 35 -4.65 -8.53 -2.05
N PHE A 36 -4.21 -7.96 -3.18
CA PHE A 36 -3.56 -6.66 -3.21
C PHE A 36 -4.59 -5.60 -3.60
N THR A 37 -5.42 -5.17 -2.64
CA THR A 37 -6.52 -4.19 -2.86
C THR A 37 -5.99 -2.75 -2.98
N VAL A 38 -6.83 -1.79 -3.36
CA VAL A 38 -6.46 -0.35 -3.40
C VAL A 38 -5.99 0.10 -2.02
N GLN A 39 -6.59 -0.45 -0.96
CA GLN A 39 -6.12 -0.24 0.40
C GLN A 39 -4.66 -0.67 0.60
N GLU A 40 -4.29 -1.84 0.08
CA GLU A 40 -2.90 -2.34 0.16
C GLU A 40 -1.94 -1.50 -0.69
N LEU A 41 -2.39 -0.98 -1.83
CA LEU A 41 -1.62 -0.04 -2.64
C LEU A 41 -1.37 1.30 -1.90
N LEU A 42 -2.36 1.83 -1.19
CA LEU A 42 -2.19 3.03 -0.37
C LEU A 42 -1.19 2.80 0.78
N LYS A 43 -1.28 1.66 1.48
CA LYS A 43 -0.30 1.28 2.52
C LYS A 43 1.11 1.17 1.93
N TYR A 44 1.24 0.58 0.74
CA TYR A 44 2.49 0.50 0.01
C TYR A 44 3.08 1.88 -0.29
N TRP A 45 2.29 2.83 -0.79
CA TRP A 45 2.77 4.18 -1.08
C TRP A 45 3.25 4.92 0.17
N ILE A 46 2.59 4.73 1.31
CA ILE A 46 3.04 5.30 2.57
C ILE A 46 4.39 4.69 2.97
N ALA A 47 4.52 3.36 2.97
CA ALA A 47 5.76 2.69 3.33
C ALA A 47 6.93 3.10 2.41
N SER A 48 6.71 3.03 1.10
CA SER A 48 7.72 3.40 0.09
C SER A 48 8.14 4.87 0.21
N SER A 49 7.22 5.77 0.56
CA SER A 49 7.53 7.19 0.77
C SER A 49 8.34 7.42 2.05
N ILE A 50 7.94 6.82 3.17
CA ILE A 50 8.64 6.99 4.46
C ILE A 50 10.07 6.42 4.38
N GLU A 51 10.21 5.26 3.75
CA GLU A 51 11.47 4.53 3.66
C GLU A 51 12.27 4.84 2.39
N LYS A 52 11.77 5.75 1.55
CA LYS A 52 12.43 6.23 0.32
C LYS A 52 12.85 5.09 -0.60
N TRP A 53 11.92 4.18 -0.88
CA TRP A 53 12.17 3.10 -1.83
C TRP A 53 12.36 3.66 -3.24
N SER A 54 13.33 3.14 -3.97
CA SER A 54 13.75 3.67 -5.27
C SER A 54 12.82 3.29 -6.43
N GLY A 55 11.93 2.30 -6.23
CA GLY A 55 10.92 1.91 -7.20
C GLY A 55 10.33 0.52 -6.92
N PHE A 56 9.47 0.04 -7.83
CA PHE A 56 8.74 -1.23 -7.66
C PHE A 56 9.66 -2.46 -7.49
N ARG A 57 10.80 -2.50 -8.19
CA ARG A 57 11.77 -3.61 -8.07
C ARG A 57 12.46 -3.63 -6.71
N ASP A 58 12.92 -2.47 -6.26
CA ASP A 58 13.56 -2.30 -4.94
C ASP A 58 12.59 -2.60 -3.79
N SER A 59 11.30 -2.39 -4.01
CA SER A 59 10.29 -2.66 -2.99
C SER A 59 9.95 -4.13 -2.77
N GLU A 60 10.22 -5.02 -3.73
CA GLU A 60 9.80 -6.42 -3.66
C GLU A 60 10.38 -7.15 -2.43
N ASP A 61 11.67 -6.97 -2.17
CA ASP A 61 12.31 -7.55 -0.98
C ASP A 61 12.04 -6.75 0.29
N LYS A 62 11.89 -5.42 0.18
CA LYS A 62 11.59 -4.56 1.34
C LYS A 62 10.20 -4.84 1.89
N MET A 63 9.21 -5.10 1.05
CA MET A 63 7.85 -5.48 1.48
C MET A 63 7.83 -6.78 2.28
N LYS A 64 8.68 -7.77 1.94
CA LYS A 64 8.78 -9.03 2.69
C LYS A 64 9.25 -8.83 4.14
N SER A 65 9.93 -7.72 4.42
CA SER A 65 10.39 -7.36 5.76
C SER A 65 9.33 -6.63 6.61
N HIS A 66 8.18 -6.30 6.01
CA HIS A 66 7.07 -5.62 6.68
C HIS A 66 5.94 -6.59 7.04
N THR A 67 5.56 -6.65 8.31
CA THR A 67 4.42 -7.47 8.77
C THR A 67 3.06 -6.89 8.37
N ASP A 68 3.02 -5.58 8.11
CA ASP A 68 1.78 -4.82 7.90
C ASP A 68 1.49 -4.58 6.38
N LEU A 69 2.30 -5.17 5.49
CA LEU A 69 2.15 -5.08 4.03
C LEU A 69 1.93 -6.45 3.39
N VAL A 70 1.13 -6.50 2.32
CA VAL A 70 0.98 -7.68 1.48
C VAL A 70 2.11 -7.73 0.45
N ALA A 71 3.10 -8.60 0.64
CA ALA A 71 4.18 -8.80 -0.32
C ALA A 71 3.66 -9.33 -1.66
N VAL A 72 4.01 -8.64 -2.74
CA VAL A 72 3.70 -8.98 -4.14
C VAL A 72 4.92 -8.66 -5.01
N ASP A 73 5.01 -9.27 -6.18
CA ASP A 73 6.07 -8.96 -7.14
C ASP A 73 5.92 -7.55 -7.74
N TYR A 74 7.02 -7.02 -8.30
CA TYR A 74 7.03 -5.70 -8.91
C TYR A 74 6.07 -5.55 -10.10
N SER A 75 5.73 -6.65 -10.79
CA SER A 75 4.81 -6.65 -11.94
C SER A 75 3.38 -6.40 -11.48
N THR A 76 2.99 -7.01 -10.35
CA THR A 76 1.70 -6.84 -9.70
C THR A 76 1.53 -5.43 -9.18
N LEU A 77 2.58 -4.86 -8.56
CA LEU A 77 2.60 -3.44 -8.16
C LEU A 77 2.39 -2.53 -9.36
N SER A 78 3.21 -2.71 -10.41
CA SER A 78 3.19 -1.85 -11.60
C SER A 78 1.90 -1.90 -12.40
N LYS A 79 1.16 -3.03 -12.36
CA LYS A 79 -0.12 -3.15 -13.06
C LYS A 79 -1.26 -2.46 -12.33
N LYS A 80 -1.11 -2.21 -11.02
CA LYS A 80 -2.17 -1.65 -10.19
C LYS A 80 -1.99 -0.16 -9.89
N ALA A 81 -0.74 0.28 -9.75
CA ALA A 81 -0.39 1.69 -9.62
C ALA A 81 -0.70 2.46 -10.91
#